data_AF-C1BVR5-F1
#
_entry.id   AF-C1BVR5-F1
#
_cell.length_a   1.000
_cell.length_b   1.000
_cell.length_c   1.000
_cell.angle_alpha   90.00
_cell.angle_beta   90.00
_cell.angle_gamma   90.00
#
_symmetry.space_group_name_H-M   'P 1'
#
loop_
_entity.id
_entity.type
_entity.pdbx_description
1 polymer ?
#
loop_
_entity_poly.entity_id
_entity_poly.type
_entity_poly.pdbx_seq_one_letter_code
_entity_poly.pdbx_strand_id
1 'polypeptide(L)'
;MSYYSYKPFFPSLLPRLTDPLWHRVDAPKDEEAELSRLENERAQWIKGISERYGEMAPIGKTNSQEPLDDEEEEEEDVDDDNDNDHDDNGDSDSHEEDDDDDIEMDLNLALESPST
;
A
#
# COMPACT_ATOMS: atom_id res chain seq x y z
N MET A 1 -18.03 -72.77 -5.94
CA MET A 1 -18.96 -71.67 -6.29
C MET A 1 -18.62 -70.51 -5.38
N SER A 2 -18.01 -69.44 -5.91
CA SER A 2 -17.61 -68.30 -5.10
C SER A 2 -18.81 -67.35 -4.98
N TYR A 3 -19.38 -67.23 -3.79
CA TYR A 3 -20.47 -66.30 -3.51
C TYR A 3 -19.85 -64.91 -3.34
N TYR A 4 -19.95 -64.07 -4.36
CA TYR A 4 -19.67 -62.65 -4.21
C TYR A 4 -20.72 -62.05 -3.28
N SER A 5 -20.30 -61.70 -2.06
CA SER A 5 -21.10 -60.89 -1.13
C SER A 5 -21.09 -59.46 -1.66
N TYR A 6 -22.11 -59.11 -2.45
CA TYR A 6 -22.39 -57.72 -2.81
C TYR A 6 -22.92 -57.00 -1.57
N LYS A 7 -22.03 -56.37 -0.82
CA LYS A 7 -22.44 -55.41 0.21
C LYS A 7 -22.75 -54.07 -0.47
N PRO A 8 -23.96 -53.52 -0.33
CA PRO A 8 -24.26 -52.20 -0.85
C PRO A 8 -23.37 -51.18 -0.15
N PHE A 9 -22.69 -50.33 -0.93
CA PHE A 9 -21.99 -49.18 -0.38
C PHE A 9 -23.03 -48.16 0.09
N PHE A 10 -23.02 -47.88 1.38
CA PHE A 10 -23.81 -46.80 1.96
C PHE A 10 -23.00 -45.50 1.92
N PRO A 11 -23.66 -44.35 1.67
CA PRO A 11 -22.98 -43.07 1.73
C PRO A 11 -22.51 -42.77 3.16
N SER A 12 -21.47 -41.94 3.28
CA SER A 12 -21.03 -41.41 4.57
C SER A 12 -22.12 -40.54 5.20
N LEU A 13 -22.36 -40.72 6.49
CA LEU A 13 -23.26 -39.89 7.31
C LEU A 13 -22.49 -38.88 8.16
N LEU A 14 -21.19 -38.75 7.92
CA LEU A 14 -20.36 -37.78 8.61
C LEU A 14 -20.68 -36.36 8.10
N PRO A 15 -20.58 -35.34 8.98
CA PRO A 15 -20.72 -33.95 8.57
C PRO A 15 -19.67 -33.59 7.52
N ARG A 16 -19.96 -32.53 6.75
CA ARG A 16 -19.02 -32.01 5.77
C ARG A 16 -17.75 -31.51 6.47
N LEU A 17 -16.61 -31.73 5.82
CA LEU A 17 -15.32 -31.27 6.32
C LEU A 17 -15.25 -29.73 6.40
N THR A 18 -15.90 -29.05 5.46
CA THR A 18 -16.01 -27.59 5.43
C THR A 18 -17.47 -27.19 5.33
N ASP A 19 -17.86 -26.16 6.10
CA ASP A 19 -19.19 -25.57 6.02
C ASP A 19 -19.08 -24.17 5.42
N PRO A 20 -19.86 -23.83 4.37
CA PRO A 20 -19.91 -22.48 3.82
C PRO A 20 -20.30 -21.38 4.83
N LEU A 21 -20.86 -21.74 5.99
CA LEU A 21 -21.14 -20.80 7.06
C LEU A 21 -19.88 -20.17 7.64
N TRP A 22 -18.80 -20.96 7.81
CA TRP A 22 -17.54 -20.53 8.43
C TRP A 22 -16.31 -20.67 7.52
N HIS A 23 -16.44 -21.38 6.40
CA HIS A 23 -15.41 -21.54 5.37
C HIS A 23 -15.95 -21.07 4.02
N ARG A 24 -15.94 -19.76 3.83
CA ARG A 24 -16.32 -19.13 2.55
C ARG A 24 -15.08 -19.06 1.66
N VAL A 25 -15.14 -19.75 0.54
CA VAL A 25 -14.15 -19.55 -0.53
C VAL A 25 -14.40 -18.19 -1.14
N ASP A 26 -13.34 -17.42 -1.35
CA ASP A 26 -13.45 -16.10 -1.96
C ASP A 26 -14.08 -16.18 -3.34
N ALA A 27 -14.94 -15.22 -3.62
CA ALA A 27 -15.51 -15.06 -4.95
C ALA A 27 -14.44 -14.48 -5.88
N PRO A 28 -14.39 -14.90 -7.15
CA PRO A 28 -13.53 -14.27 -8.13
C PRO A 28 -13.88 -12.78 -8.20
N LYS A 29 -12.86 -11.94 -8.03
CA LYS A 29 -12.95 -10.48 -8.04
C LYS A 29 -12.01 -9.94 -9.10
N ASP A 30 -12.33 -8.75 -9.61
CA ASP A 30 -11.45 -8.01 -10.50
C ASP A 30 -10.49 -7.17 -9.64
N GLU A 31 -9.28 -7.70 -9.47
CA GLU A 31 -8.24 -7.10 -8.64
C GLU A 31 -7.80 -5.73 -9.16
N GLU A 32 -7.75 -5.56 -10.49
CA GLU A 32 -7.36 -4.29 -11.13
C GLU A 32 -8.41 -3.20 -10.83
N ALA A 33 -9.70 -3.55 -10.90
CA ALA A 33 -10.76 -2.62 -10.57
C ALA A 33 -10.76 -2.22 -9.09
N GLU A 34 -10.49 -3.16 -8.17
CA GLU A 34 -10.35 -2.85 -6.75
C GLU A 34 -9.12 -1.96 -6.49
N LEU A 35 -7.99 -2.25 -7.12
CA LEU A 35 -6.75 -1.48 -6.98
C LEU A 35 -6.93 -0.05 -7.50
N SER A 36 -7.44 0.11 -8.72
CA SER A 36 -7.68 1.42 -9.33
C SER A 36 -8.61 2.29 -8.48
N ARG A 37 -9.64 1.68 -7.86
CA ARG A 37 -10.54 2.39 -6.93
C ARG A 37 -9.78 2.93 -5.72
N LEU A 38 -8.95 2.11 -5.09
CA LEU A 38 -8.16 2.49 -3.90
C LEU A 38 -7.14 3.58 -4.23
N GLU A 39 -6.47 3.48 -5.37
CA GLU A 39 -5.50 4.49 -5.81
C GLU A 39 -6.18 5.84 -6.08
N ASN A 40 -7.35 5.83 -6.71
CA ASN A 40 -8.11 7.04 -6.96
C ASN A 40 -8.61 7.69 -5.65
N GLU A 41 -9.10 6.88 -4.70
CA GLU A 41 -9.48 7.37 -3.38
C GLU A 41 -8.30 8.04 -2.66
N ARG A 42 -7.13 7.41 -2.69
CA ARG A 42 -5.89 7.97 -2.14
C ARG A 42 -5.51 9.28 -2.84
N ALA A 43 -5.56 9.33 -4.16
CA ALA A 43 -5.22 10.53 -4.93
C ALA A 43 -6.16 11.70 -4.57
N GLN A 44 -7.45 11.43 -4.41
CA GLN A 44 -8.43 12.42 -3.97
C GLN A 44 -8.17 12.90 -2.56
N TRP A 45 -7.80 12.00 -1.64
CA TRP A 45 -7.45 12.36 -0.27
C TRP A 45 -6.24 13.29 -0.22
N ILE A 46 -5.16 12.97 -0.94
CA ILE A 46 -3.96 13.82 -1.05
C ILE A 46 -4.32 15.19 -1.64
N LYS A 47 -5.14 15.22 -2.69
CA LYS A 47 -5.63 16.47 -3.30
C LYS A 47 -6.42 17.31 -2.29
N GLY A 48 -7.28 16.68 -1.48
CA GLY A 48 -8.02 17.38 -0.43
C GLY A 48 -7.13 17.94 0.68
N ILE A 49 -5.98 17.33 0.94
CA ILE A 49 -4.97 17.88 1.86
C ILE A 49 -4.30 19.10 1.22
N SER A 50 -3.81 18.98 -0.01
CA SER A 50 -3.11 20.08 -0.67
C SER A 50 -4.03 21.29 -0.87
N GLU A 51 -5.29 21.09 -1.24
CA GLU A 51 -6.27 22.18 -1.38
C GLU A 51 -6.56 22.88 -0.05
N ARG A 52 -6.61 22.14 1.07
CA ARG A 52 -6.92 22.74 2.39
C ARG A 52 -5.74 23.45 3.04
N TYR A 53 -4.53 22.98 2.80
CA TYR A 53 -3.35 23.46 3.52
C TYR A 53 -2.28 24.11 2.62
N GLY A 54 -2.45 24.08 1.30
CA GLY A 54 -1.48 24.60 0.34
C GLY A 54 -1.39 26.12 0.28
N GLU A 55 -2.52 26.83 0.47
CA GLU A 55 -2.58 28.30 0.43
C GLU A 55 -2.38 28.95 1.81
N MET A 56 -2.19 28.14 2.87
CA MET A 56 -2.05 28.66 4.22
C MET A 56 -0.64 29.23 4.43
N ALA A 57 -0.53 30.56 4.34
CA ALA A 57 0.71 31.24 4.66
C ALA A 57 1.11 31.00 6.13
N PRO A 58 2.41 30.80 6.42
CA PRO A 58 2.88 30.62 7.78
C PRO A 58 2.64 31.88 8.62
N ILE A 59 2.42 31.68 9.93
CA ILE A 59 2.17 32.77 10.87
C ILE A 59 3.32 33.78 10.80
N GLY A 60 2.99 35.03 10.50
CA GLY A 60 3.95 36.13 10.38
C GLY A 60 4.35 36.50 8.94
N LYS A 61 3.93 35.75 7.92
CA LYS A 61 4.04 36.16 6.51
C LYS A 61 2.66 36.55 5.97
N THR A 62 2.51 37.78 5.48
CA THR A 62 1.31 38.19 4.76
C THR A 62 1.41 37.66 3.34
N ASN A 63 0.33 37.09 2.79
CA ASN A 63 0.26 36.62 1.38
C ASN A 63 0.41 37.76 0.34
N SER A 64 0.66 38.99 0.80
CA SER A 64 0.92 40.19 0.01
C SER A 64 2.43 40.35 -0.25
N GLN A 65 3.04 39.41 -0.94
CA GLN A 65 4.18 39.75 -1.80
C GLN A 65 3.63 39.69 -3.22
N GLU A 66 3.14 40.83 -3.72
CA GLU A 66 3.16 41.04 -5.17
C GLU A 66 4.61 40.81 -5.64
N PRO A 67 4.84 40.22 -6.83
CA PRO A 67 6.18 40.01 -7.32
C PRO A 67 6.85 41.38 -7.39
N LEU A 68 7.74 41.64 -6.43
CA LEU A 68 8.69 42.72 -6.55
C LEU A 68 9.57 42.32 -7.72
N ASP A 69 9.48 43.12 -8.76
CA ASP A 69 10.35 43.15 -9.93
C ASP A 69 11.81 43.30 -9.45
N ASP A 70 12.44 42.20 -9.05
CA ASP A 70 13.88 42.13 -8.78
C ASP A 70 14.54 41.78 -10.11
N GLU A 71 14.95 42.85 -10.80
CA GLU A 71 15.82 42.85 -11.95
C GLU A 71 17.14 42.10 -11.62
N GLU A 72 17.42 41.07 -12.41
CA GLU A 72 18.77 40.59 -12.79
C GLU A 72 19.74 40.17 -11.66
N GLU A 73 19.70 38.88 -11.29
CA GLU A 73 20.93 38.18 -10.88
C GLU A 73 21.34 37.22 -12.01
N GLU A 74 22.41 37.56 -12.72
CA GLU A 74 23.06 36.74 -13.73
C GLU A 74 23.58 35.44 -13.05
N GLU A 75 22.94 34.31 -13.35
CA GLU A 75 23.41 32.98 -12.97
C GLU A 75 24.73 32.70 -13.73
N GLU A 76 25.87 32.82 -13.05
CA GLU A 76 27.15 32.30 -13.55
C GLU A 76 27.07 30.78 -13.67
N ASP A 77 27.11 30.29 -14.91
CA ASP A 77 27.13 28.87 -15.29
C ASP A 77 28.42 28.21 -14.76
N VAL A 78 28.36 27.63 -13.56
CA VAL A 78 29.45 26.82 -13.01
C VAL A 78 29.34 25.41 -13.58
N ASP A 79 30.09 25.19 -14.65
CA ASP A 79 30.42 23.88 -15.23
C ASP A 79 31.17 23.02 -14.19
N ASP A 80 30.44 22.25 -13.39
CA ASP A 80 30.98 21.22 -12.50
C ASP A 80 30.93 19.85 -13.21
N ASP A 81 31.86 19.67 -14.14
CA ASP A 81 32.19 18.40 -14.78
C ASP A 81 32.86 17.47 -13.74
N ASN A 82 32.06 16.95 -12.81
CA ASN A 82 32.50 16.00 -11.79
C ASN A 82 32.25 14.56 -12.27
N ASP A 83 33.19 14.09 -13.08
CA ASP A 83 33.34 12.70 -13.53
C ASP A 83 33.70 11.80 -12.31
N ASN A 84 32.70 11.42 -11.52
CA ASN A 84 32.87 10.51 -10.39
C ASN A 84 32.55 9.07 -10.79
N ASP A 85 33.46 8.47 -11.56
CA ASP A 85 33.56 7.02 -11.76
C ASP A 85 34.08 6.37 -10.47
N HIS A 86 33.18 6.17 -9.50
CA HIS A 86 33.46 5.36 -8.33
C HIS A 86 32.81 3.97 -8.49
N ASP A 87 33.55 3.11 -9.16
CA ASP A 87 33.36 1.66 -9.18
C ASP A 87 33.64 1.07 -7.78
N ASP A 88 32.65 1.09 -6.89
CA ASP A 88 32.70 0.41 -5.59
C ASP A 88 32.26 -1.05 -5.76
N ASN A 89 33.12 -1.84 -6.41
CA ASN A 89 33.11 -3.29 -6.30
C ASN A 89 33.72 -3.70 -4.95
N GLY A 90 32.94 -3.55 -3.90
CA GLY A 90 33.29 -3.91 -2.51
C GLY A 90 32.31 -4.91 -1.92
N ASP A 91 32.47 -6.18 -2.29
CA ASP A 91 31.91 -7.37 -1.64
C ASP A 91 31.95 -7.26 -0.10
N SER A 92 30.78 -7.19 0.56
CA SER A 92 30.67 -7.49 1.98
C SER A 92 29.27 -7.92 2.42
N ASP A 93 29.20 -9.21 2.73
CA ASP A 93 28.31 -9.94 3.62
C ASP A 93 26.83 -10.14 3.24
N SER A 94 26.58 -11.37 2.77
CA SER A 94 25.34 -12.10 2.95
C SER A 94 25.00 -12.22 4.44
N HIS A 95 24.27 -11.23 4.97
CA HIS A 95 23.63 -11.32 6.27
C HIS A 95 22.19 -11.81 6.09
N GLU A 96 22.06 -13.14 6.00
CA GLU A 96 20.80 -13.83 6.28
C GLU A 96 20.56 -13.75 7.80
N GLU A 97 19.85 -12.71 8.26
CA GLU A 97 19.15 -12.78 9.53
C GLU A 97 17.64 -12.68 9.25
N ASP A 98 16.99 -13.84 9.38
CA ASP A 98 15.57 -13.98 9.65
C ASP A 98 15.22 -13.10 10.87
N ASP A 99 14.80 -11.86 10.62
CA ASP A 99 13.93 -11.13 11.55
C ASP A 99 12.49 -11.32 11.03
N ASP A 100 11.97 -12.52 11.30
CA ASP A 100 10.54 -12.76 11.53
C ASP A 100 10.13 -12.01 12.82
N ASP A 101 10.29 -10.69 12.82
CA ASP A 101 9.59 -9.84 13.77
C ASP A 101 8.16 -9.75 13.28
N ASP A 102 7.31 -10.58 13.89
CA ASP A 102 5.86 -10.49 13.91
C ASP A 102 5.42 -9.04 14.14
N ILE A 103 5.36 -8.25 13.07
CA ILE A 103 4.67 -6.96 13.05
C ILE A 103 3.19 -7.32 13.14
N GLU A 104 2.70 -7.47 14.37
CA GLU A 104 1.29 -7.36 14.69
C GLU A 104 0.84 -5.99 14.18
N MET A 105 0.33 -5.94 12.96
CA MET A 105 -0.43 -4.80 12.45
C MET A 105 -1.68 -4.70 13.33
N ASP A 106 -1.56 -3.95 14.43
CA ASP A 106 -2.68 -3.59 15.27
C ASP A 106 -3.70 -2.83 14.41
N LEU A 107 -4.66 -3.59 13.88
CA LEU A 107 -5.79 -3.15 13.06
C LEU A 107 -6.83 -2.38 13.88
N ASN A 108 -6.37 -1.56 14.83
CA ASN A 108 -7.19 -0.67 15.65
C ASN A 108 -7.21 0.77 15.12
N LEU A 109 -6.97 0.97 13.82
CA LEU A 109 -7.15 2.27 13.18
C LEU A 109 -8.62 2.51 12.79
N ALA A 110 -9.39 2.92 13.79
CA ALA A 110 -10.63 3.71 13.69
C ALA A 110 -11.87 3.04 13.04
N LEU A 111 -12.48 2.10 13.75
CA LEU A 111 -13.95 2.02 13.80
C LEU A 111 -14.49 3.19 14.63
N GLU A 112 -14.43 4.40 14.11
CA GLU A 112 -15.33 5.47 14.55
C GLU A 112 -16.20 5.86 13.37
N SER A 113 -17.29 5.10 13.22
CA SER A 113 -18.37 5.46 12.30
C SER A 113 -18.96 6.79 12.77
N PRO A 114 -19.22 7.76 11.87
CA PRO A 114 -20.04 8.90 12.24
C PRO A 114 -21.44 8.38 12.54
N SER A 115 -21.89 8.62 13.77
CA SER A 115 -23.27 8.41 14.19
C SER A 115 -24.20 9.25 13.30
N THR A 116 -25.13 8.60 12.60
CA THR A 116 -26.38 9.20 12.14
C THR A 116 -27.55 8.53 12.83
#